data_AF-A0A932TIW8-F1
#
_entry.id   AF-A0A932TIW8-F1
#
_cell.length_a   1.000
_cell.length_b   1.000
_cell.length_c   1.000
_cell.angle_alpha   90.00
_cell.angle_beta   90.00
_cell.angle_gamma   90.00
#
_symmetry.space_group_name_H-M   'P 1'
#
loop_
_entity.id
_entity.type
_entity.pdbx_description
1 polymer ?
#
loop_
_entity_poly.entity_id
_entity_poly.type
_entity_poly.pdbx_seq_one_letter_code
_entity_poly.pdbx_strand_id
1 'polypeptide(L)'
;MVGKSQYSLVEHLARIADPIDWGRVKLAMFTAYFDASGTEKSLVLAVGGFLATAEMWGEFEQQWLARLREDNLEYFHTTEFNSSQGQFKIGWRGNEKRRSDLIADLVKIIRDNVNGKYGSVVIADSLKALSKAQREQLHICSYSLAGRHAAGLVRRWASSWSGPDPEIVFEEGTRGRDLLEKRLARDGFTTYHFRPKKNRFDKSGRLVKAAIPLQAADLMAYELFDPTNKIQRDGHIKRIKRTLSELDKIPGELNLIRQPFMELLKAIADSPPSSVVLTPPGYDKK
;
A
#
# COMPACT_ATOMS: atom_id res chain seq x y z
N MET A 1 -2.90 55.14 -5.15
CA MET A 1 -3.20 54.12 -6.19
C MET A 1 -2.93 52.75 -5.58
N VAL A 2 -3.97 52.01 -5.23
CA VAL A 2 -3.82 50.61 -4.79
C VAL A 2 -3.61 49.79 -6.06
N GLY A 3 -2.41 49.23 -6.23
CA GLY A 3 -2.09 48.40 -7.39
C GLY A 3 -3.08 47.24 -7.48
N LYS A 4 -3.67 47.03 -8.66
CA LYS A 4 -4.49 45.85 -8.92
C LYS A 4 -3.61 44.62 -8.69
N SER A 5 -3.94 43.81 -7.69
CA SER A 5 -3.32 42.50 -7.48
C SER A 5 -3.36 41.71 -8.79
N GLN A 6 -2.21 41.21 -9.24
CA GLN A 6 -2.12 40.37 -10.42
C GLN A 6 -2.89 39.07 -10.15
N TYR A 7 -3.78 38.67 -11.05
CA TYR A 7 -4.59 37.47 -10.89
C TYR A 7 -3.71 36.22 -10.79
N SER A 8 -3.91 35.43 -9.73
CA SER A 8 -3.19 34.17 -9.48
C SER A 8 -4.12 32.98 -9.71
N LEU A 9 -3.76 32.12 -10.67
CA LEU A 9 -4.48 30.87 -10.94
C LEU A 9 -4.45 29.91 -9.74
N VAL A 10 -3.34 29.89 -9.00
CA VAL A 10 -3.19 29.05 -7.80
C VAL A 10 -4.11 29.55 -6.69
N GLU A 11 -4.17 30.87 -6.49
CA GLU A 11 -5.12 31.46 -5.54
C GLU A 11 -6.56 31.19 -5.95
N HIS A 12 -6.89 31.31 -7.24
CA HIS A 12 -8.23 30.98 -7.73
C HIS A 12 -8.58 29.51 -7.41
N LEU A 13 -7.71 28.56 -7.76
CA LEU A 13 -7.95 27.13 -7.48
C LEU A 13 -8.09 26.85 -5.98
N ALA A 14 -7.26 27.47 -5.14
CA ALA A 14 -7.37 27.35 -3.69
C ALA A 14 -8.72 27.89 -3.17
N ARG A 15 -9.18 29.03 -3.70
CA ARG A 15 -10.48 29.63 -3.35
C ARG A 15 -11.68 28.81 -3.82
N ILE A 16 -11.55 28.06 -4.92
CA ILE A 16 -12.58 27.08 -5.33
C ILE A 16 -12.64 25.94 -4.32
N ALA A 17 -11.49 25.44 -3.88
CA ALA A 17 -11.41 24.30 -2.97
C ALA A 17 -11.91 24.64 -1.55
N ASP A 18 -11.54 25.81 -1.02
CA ASP A 18 -12.04 26.32 0.27
C ASP A 18 -12.19 27.85 0.20
N PRO A 19 -13.41 28.40 0.04
CA PRO A 19 -13.61 29.84 -0.04
C PRO A 19 -13.25 30.62 1.25
N ILE A 20 -13.19 29.94 2.40
CA ILE A 20 -13.06 30.54 3.73
C ILE A 20 -11.60 30.54 4.18
N ASP A 21 -10.90 29.41 4.11
CA ASP A 21 -9.48 29.26 4.52
C ASP A 21 -8.56 28.86 3.35
N TRP A 22 -8.83 29.42 2.16
CA TRP A 22 -8.09 29.13 0.91
C TRP A 22 -6.57 29.22 1.06
N GLY A 23 -6.06 30.12 1.91
CA GLY A 23 -4.62 30.34 2.12
C GLY A 23 -3.90 29.13 2.73
N ARG A 24 -4.64 28.17 3.30
CA ARG A 24 -4.12 26.93 3.87
C ARG A 24 -4.34 25.71 2.99
N VAL A 25 -5.08 25.85 1.88
CA VAL A 25 -5.37 24.75 0.96
C VAL A 25 -4.07 24.18 0.41
N LYS A 26 -3.98 22.86 0.42
CA LYS A 26 -2.87 22.12 -0.15
C LYS A 26 -3.31 21.48 -1.46
N LEU A 27 -2.62 21.81 -2.55
CA LEU A 27 -2.98 21.41 -3.92
C LEU A 27 -2.15 20.24 -4.47
N ALA A 28 -1.51 19.45 -3.61
CA ALA A 28 -0.70 18.31 -4.03
C ALA A 28 -1.54 17.03 -4.16
N MET A 29 -1.41 16.34 -5.31
CA MET A 29 -2.06 15.06 -5.57
C MET A 29 -1.08 13.91 -5.38
N PHE A 30 -1.50 12.92 -4.60
CA PHE A 30 -0.73 11.71 -4.33
C PHE A 30 -1.48 10.48 -4.81
N THR A 31 -0.72 9.45 -5.18
CA THR A 31 -1.26 8.12 -5.50
C THR A 31 -0.54 7.08 -4.65
N ALA A 32 -1.32 6.21 -4.01
CA ALA A 32 -0.81 5.07 -3.26
C ALA A 32 -1.01 3.78 -4.06
N TYR A 33 0.06 3.01 -4.24
CA TYR A 33 0.02 1.72 -4.93
C TYR A 33 0.23 0.58 -3.93
N PHE A 34 -0.66 -0.41 -3.95
CA PHE A 34 -0.67 -1.54 -3.03
C PHE A 34 -0.75 -2.88 -3.77
N ASP A 35 -0.01 -3.86 -3.27
CA ASP A 35 -0.12 -5.26 -3.67
C ASP A 35 -0.30 -6.15 -2.43
N ALA A 36 -0.67 -7.40 -2.64
CA ALA A 36 -0.86 -8.40 -1.60
C ALA A 36 0.12 -9.57 -1.71
N SER A 37 0.47 -10.14 -0.57
CA SER A 37 1.20 -11.40 -0.49
C SER A 37 0.56 -12.32 0.54
N GLY A 38 0.51 -13.61 0.19
CA GLY A 38 -0.32 -14.59 0.89
C GLY A 38 -1.70 -14.76 0.26
N THR A 39 -2.44 -15.74 0.75
CA THR A 39 -3.81 -16.06 0.32
C THR A 39 -4.69 -16.28 1.54
N GLU A 40 -6.00 -16.42 1.36
CA GLU A 40 -6.91 -16.80 2.46
C GLU A 40 -6.61 -18.19 3.06
N LYS A 41 -5.73 -18.99 2.45
CA LYS A 41 -5.25 -20.27 3.01
C LYS A 41 -3.91 -20.12 3.78
N SER A 42 -3.27 -18.97 3.67
CA SER A 42 -2.00 -18.69 4.34
C SER A 42 -2.24 -18.36 5.81
N LEU A 43 -1.23 -18.59 6.67
CA LEU A 43 -1.31 -18.22 8.10
C LEU A 43 -1.41 -16.69 8.29
N VAL A 44 -0.87 -15.95 7.32
CA VAL A 44 -0.88 -14.50 7.28
C VAL A 44 -1.19 -14.01 5.88
N LEU A 45 -1.78 -12.81 5.78
CA LEU A 45 -1.90 -12.07 4.53
C LEU A 45 -1.36 -10.66 4.75
N ALA A 46 -0.48 -10.21 3.86
CA ALA A 46 0.07 -8.85 3.89
C ALA A 46 -0.45 -8.05 2.70
N VAL A 47 -0.79 -6.78 2.95
CA VAL A 47 -0.90 -5.75 1.91
C VAL A 47 0.15 -4.70 2.21
N GLY A 48 0.96 -4.35 1.21
CA GLY A 48 2.06 -3.41 1.35
C GLY A 48 2.19 -2.54 0.12
N GLY A 49 2.66 -1.31 0.31
CA GLY A 49 2.69 -0.34 -0.76
C GLY A 49 3.35 0.96 -0.39
N PHE A 50 3.34 1.87 -1.35
CA PHE A 50 4.00 3.17 -1.25
C PHE A 50 3.10 4.28 -1.77
N LEU A 51 3.34 5.48 -1.25
CA LEU A 51 2.66 6.72 -1.59
C LEU A 51 3.68 7.68 -2.19
N ALA A 52 3.36 8.26 -3.34
CA ALA A 52 4.17 9.32 -3.92
C ALA A 52 3.33 10.33 -4.72
N THR A 53 3.93 11.48 -5.05
CA THR A 53 3.38 12.43 -6.03
C THR A 53 3.47 11.89 -7.45
N ALA A 54 2.73 12.49 -8.38
CA ALA A 54 2.81 12.13 -9.80
C ALA A 54 4.21 12.32 -10.40
N GLU A 55 4.94 13.37 -9.98
CA GLU A 55 6.32 13.63 -10.40
C GLU A 55 7.26 12.51 -9.97
N MET A 56 7.24 12.17 -8.68
CA MET A 56 8.07 11.09 -8.13
C MET A 56 7.72 9.72 -8.73
N TRP A 57 6.44 9.46 -9.03
CA TRP A 57 6.06 8.25 -9.76
C TRP A 57 6.59 8.22 -11.20
N GLY A 58 6.64 9.37 -11.88
CA GLY A 58 7.26 9.49 -13.20
C GLY A 58 8.75 9.18 -13.17
N GLU A 59 9.48 9.74 -12.20
CA GLU A 59 10.91 9.47 -11.99
C GLU A 59 11.17 8.01 -11.62
N PHE A 60 10.37 7.46 -10.71
CA PHE A 60 10.39 6.06 -10.33
C PHE A 60 10.25 5.15 -11.55
N GLU A 61 9.22 5.36 -12.38
CA GLU A 61 8.95 4.49 -13.53
C GLU A 61 10.10 4.54 -14.55
N GLN A 62 10.64 5.73 -14.83
CA GLN A 62 11.79 5.88 -15.72
C GLN A 62 13.02 5.12 -15.21
N GLN A 63 13.39 5.32 -13.94
CA GLN A 63 14.55 4.67 -13.33
C GLN A 63 14.36 3.15 -13.21
N TRP A 64 13.18 2.71 -12.81
CA TRP A 64 12.84 1.30 -12.66
C TRP A 64 12.93 0.56 -13.99
N LEU A 65 12.30 1.08 -15.04
CA LEU A 65 12.34 0.49 -16.37
C LEU A 65 13.74 0.57 -17.00
N ALA A 66 14.53 1.62 -16.72
CA ALA A 66 15.92 1.68 -17.14
C ALA A 66 16.74 0.56 -16.49
N ARG A 67 16.60 0.38 -15.17
CA ARG A 67 17.34 -0.65 -14.44
C ARG A 67 16.97 -2.05 -14.88
N LEU A 68 15.68 -2.34 -15.12
CA LEU A 68 15.25 -3.64 -15.62
C LEU A 68 15.79 -3.96 -17.02
N ARG A 69 15.89 -2.95 -17.90
CA ARG A 69 16.45 -3.11 -19.26
C ARG A 69 17.91 -3.54 -19.28
N GLU A 70 18.72 -3.10 -18.33
CA GLU A 70 20.13 -3.52 -18.21
C GLU A 70 20.28 -5.05 -18.09
N ASP A 71 19.28 -5.71 -17.49
CA ASP A 71 19.24 -7.16 -17.30
C ASP A 71 18.30 -7.89 -18.28
N ASN A 72 17.76 -7.18 -19.29
CA ASN A 72 16.74 -7.67 -20.23
C ASN A 72 15.47 -8.22 -19.53
N LEU A 73 15.05 -7.57 -18.46
CA LEU A 73 13.81 -7.89 -17.74
C LEU A 73 12.67 -7.00 -18.23
N GLU A 74 11.50 -7.58 -18.46
CA GLU A 74 10.30 -6.82 -18.85
C GLU A 74 9.52 -6.34 -17.63
N TYR A 75 9.62 -7.07 -16.52
CA TYR A 75 8.99 -6.75 -15.26
C TYR A 75 9.79 -7.32 -14.09
N PHE A 76 9.55 -6.79 -12.90
CA PHE A 76 9.96 -7.40 -11.65
C PHE A 76 8.76 -8.05 -10.95
N HIS A 77 8.92 -9.30 -10.52
CA HIS A 77 7.97 -9.98 -9.65
C HIS A 77 8.74 -10.75 -8.59
N THR A 78 8.51 -10.41 -7.32
CA THR A 78 9.30 -10.83 -6.17
C THR A 78 9.31 -12.34 -5.99
N THR A 79 8.19 -13.02 -6.22
CA THR A 79 8.11 -14.49 -6.11
C THR A 79 8.96 -15.17 -7.20
N GLU A 80 8.90 -14.69 -8.44
CA GLU A 80 9.72 -15.20 -9.55
C GLU A 80 11.21 -14.92 -9.31
N PHE A 81 11.54 -13.72 -8.86
CA PHE A 81 12.91 -13.35 -8.50
C PHE A 81 13.46 -14.27 -7.40
N ASN A 82 12.74 -14.43 -6.28
CA ASN A 82 13.18 -15.25 -5.15
C ASN A 82 13.31 -16.74 -5.48
N SER A 83 12.47 -17.26 -6.36
CA SER A 83 12.52 -18.67 -6.77
C SER A 83 13.39 -18.95 -8.01
N SER A 84 13.97 -17.90 -8.62
CA SER A 84 14.67 -17.97 -9.91
C SER A 84 13.81 -18.64 -10.99
N GLN A 85 12.57 -18.16 -11.14
CA GLN A 85 11.57 -18.62 -12.10
C GLN A 85 11.18 -17.49 -13.05
N GLY A 86 10.37 -17.82 -14.07
CA GLY A 86 9.94 -16.85 -15.08
C GLY A 86 11.14 -16.26 -15.82
N GLN A 87 11.22 -14.93 -15.88
CA GLN A 87 12.34 -14.22 -16.51
C GLN A 87 13.67 -14.40 -15.75
N PHE A 88 13.62 -14.86 -14.49
CA PHE A 88 14.80 -15.15 -13.67
C PHE A 88 15.29 -16.60 -13.77
N LYS A 89 14.83 -17.38 -14.76
CA LYS A 89 15.21 -18.80 -14.89
C LYS A 89 16.67 -18.99 -15.37
N ILE A 90 17.14 -18.14 -16.28
CA ILE A 90 18.44 -18.31 -16.95
C ILE A 90 19.44 -17.27 -16.44
N GLY A 91 20.60 -17.69 -15.94
CA GLY A 91 21.69 -16.80 -15.55
C GLY A 91 21.53 -16.05 -14.21
N TRP A 92 20.49 -16.38 -13.43
CA TRP A 92 20.24 -15.80 -12.10
C TRP A 92 20.48 -16.76 -10.95
N ARG A 93 20.08 -18.03 -11.11
CA ARG A 93 20.27 -19.05 -10.07
C ARG A 93 21.76 -19.24 -9.80
N GLY A 94 22.18 -19.08 -8.54
CA GLY A 94 23.58 -19.20 -8.12
C GLY A 94 24.44 -17.96 -8.38
N ASN A 95 23.90 -16.91 -9.03
CA ASN A 95 24.60 -15.65 -9.22
C ASN A 95 24.15 -14.62 -8.18
N GLU A 96 24.58 -14.83 -6.93
CA GLU A 96 24.16 -14.00 -5.79
C GLU A 96 24.59 -12.54 -5.92
N LYS A 97 25.71 -12.26 -6.59
CA LYS A 97 26.13 -10.88 -6.87
C LYS A 97 25.10 -10.17 -7.75
N ARG A 98 24.74 -10.73 -8.90
CA ARG A 98 23.75 -10.14 -9.82
C ARG A 98 22.39 -9.95 -9.15
N ARG A 99 21.95 -10.94 -8.36
CA ARG A 99 20.71 -10.85 -7.57
C ARG A 99 20.77 -9.72 -6.55
N SER A 100 21.88 -9.63 -5.83
CA SER A 100 22.09 -8.60 -4.80
C SER A 100 22.18 -7.20 -5.41
N ASP A 101 22.83 -7.05 -6.56
CA ASP A 101 22.96 -5.77 -7.26
C ASP A 101 21.57 -5.31 -7.74
N LEU A 102 20.80 -6.16 -8.44
CA LEU A 102 19.44 -5.81 -8.87
C LEU A 102 18.56 -5.36 -7.71
N ILE A 103 18.46 -6.16 -6.64
CA ILE A 103 17.56 -5.82 -5.54
C ILE A 103 18.01 -4.56 -4.79
N ALA A 104 19.32 -4.31 -4.69
CA ALA A 104 19.84 -3.09 -4.08
C ALA A 104 19.47 -1.86 -4.90
N ASP A 105 19.60 -1.92 -6.23
CA ASP A 105 19.25 -0.83 -7.12
C ASP A 105 17.74 -0.56 -7.10
N LEU A 106 16.90 -1.60 -7.16
CA LEU A 106 15.44 -1.45 -7.10
C LEU A 106 14.99 -0.84 -5.76
N VAL A 107 15.58 -1.26 -4.64
CA VAL A 107 15.28 -0.68 -3.32
C VAL A 107 15.74 0.78 -3.25
N LYS A 108 16.90 1.11 -3.82
CA LYS A 108 17.37 2.51 -3.90
C LYS A 108 16.39 3.36 -4.69
N ILE A 109 15.95 2.90 -5.86
CA ILE A 109 14.95 3.58 -6.69
C ILE A 109 13.65 3.80 -5.90
N ILE A 110 13.16 2.82 -5.15
CA ILE A 110 11.98 3.02 -4.29
C ILE A 110 12.25 4.13 -3.26
N ARG A 111 13.36 4.05 -2.52
CA ARG A 111 13.66 4.99 -1.43
C ARG A 111 13.79 6.44 -1.91
N ASP A 112 14.32 6.65 -3.09
CA ASP A 112 14.56 7.98 -3.63
C ASP A 112 13.30 8.60 -4.25
N ASN A 113 12.28 7.80 -4.59
CA ASN A 113 11.13 8.22 -5.38
C ASN A 113 9.77 7.96 -4.68
N VAL A 114 9.71 7.80 -3.35
CA VAL A 114 8.43 7.70 -2.62
C VAL A 114 8.38 8.61 -1.40
N ASN A 115 7.19 9.13 -1.07
CA ASN A 115 6.97 9.96 0.11
C ASN A 115 6.69 9.15 1.37
N GLY A 116 6.19 7.92 1.23
CA GLY A 116 5.94 7.06 2.37
C GLY A 116 5.64 5.60 2.04
N LYS A 117 5.79 4.73 3.03
CA LYS A 117 5.44 3.31 3.01
C LYS A 117 4.23 3.04 3.91
N TYR A 118 3.30 2.23 3.44
CA TYR A 118 2.13 1.85 4.21
C TYR A 118 1.82 0.37 4.03
N GLY A 119 1.36 -0.27 5.09
CA GLY A 119 1.08 -1.70 5.02
C GLY A 119 0.34 -2.23 6.22
N SER A 120 -0.32 -3.36 5.99
CA SER A 120 -1.06 -4.09 7.00
C SER A 120 -0.89 -5.58 6.80
N VAL A 121 -0.58 -6.29 7.88
CA VAL A 121 -0.49 -7.75 7.90
C VAL A 121 -1.60 -8.29 8.80
N VAL A 122 -2.39 -9.25 8.32
CA VAL A 122 -3.43 -9.91 9.10
C VAL A 122 -2.99 -11.33 9.40
N ILE A 123 -2.93 -11.69 10.69
CA ILE A 123 -2.83 -13.09 11.10
C ILE A 123 -4.20 -13.73 10.92
N ALA A 124 -4.30 -14.79 10.11
CA ALA A 124 -5.57 -15.40 9.68
C ALA A 124 -6.46 -15.80 10.88
N ASP A 125 -5.86 -16.31 11.95
CA ASP A 125 -6.56 -16.70 13.17
C ASP A 125 -7.25 -15.52 13.88
N SER A 126 -6.79 -14.29 13.69
CA SER A 126 -7.43 -13.10 14.27
C SER A 126 -8.86 -12.90 13.76
N LEU A 127 -9.16 -13.38 12.56
CA LEU A 127 -10.51 -13.31 12.00
C LEU A 127 -11.50 -14.23 12.71
N LYS A 128 -11.04 -15.21 13.49
CA LYS A 128 -11.89 -16.08 14.32
C LYS A 128 -12.57 -15.32 15.46
N ALA A 129 -12.08 -14.12 15.81
CA ALA A 129 -12.76 -13.24 16.76
C ALA A 129 -14.14 -12.77 16.25
N LEU A 130 -14.35 -12.80 14.93
CA LEU A 130 -15.61 -12.44 14.27
C LEU A 130 -16.36 -13.69 13.81
N SER A 131 -17.68 -13.70 14.03
CA SER A 131 -18.54 -14.75 13.48
C SER A 131 -18.56 -14.69 11.94
N LYS A 132 -19.00 -15.78 11.30
CA LYS A 132 -19.18 -15.79 9.84
C LYS A 132 -20.16 -14.68 9.39
N ALA A 133 -21.27 -14.51 10.10
CA ALA A 133 -22.27 -13.48 9.81
C ALA A 133 -21.67 -12.07 9.94
N GLN A 134 -20.88 -11.80 10.99
CA GLN A 134 -20.19 -10.51 11.15
C GLN A 134 -19.21 -10.24 10.00
N ARG A 135 -18.44 -11.26 9.57
CA ARG A 135 -17.52 -11.11 8.44
C ARG A 135 -18.24 -10.83 7.12
N GLU A 136 -19.36 -11.49 6.87
CA GLU A 136 -20.18 -11.26 5.67
C GLU A 136 -20.80 -9.85 5.69
N GLN A 137 -21.40 -9.45 6.82
CA GLN A 137 -22.02 -8.14 7.01
C GLN A 137 -21.01 -6.99 6.91
N LEU A 138 -19.78 -7.19 7.39
CA LEU A 138 -18.72 -6.18 7.37
C LEU A 138 -17.82 -6.26 6.13
N HIS A 139 -18.08 -7.21 5.24
CA HIS A 139 -17.26 -7.52 4.05
C HIS A 139 -15.78 -7.76 4.40
N ILE A 140 -15.53 -8.54 5.47
CA ILE A 140 -14.19 -8.83 6.00
C ILE A 140 -13.72 -10.22 5.56
N CYS A 141 -12.63 -10.24 4.79
CA CYS A 141 -11.70 -11.35 4.67
C CYS A 141 -10.28 -10.84 4.98
N SER A 142 -9.26 -11.69 4.92
CA SER A 142 -7.90 -11.29 5.25
C SER A 142 -7.43 -10.17 4.30
N TYR A 143 -7.71 -10.30 3.00
CA TYR A 143 -7.36 -9.30 2.01
C TYR A 143 -8.14 -7.99 2.17
N SER A 144 -9.47 -8.03 2.32
CA SER A 144 -10.26 -6.79 2.44
C SER A 144 -9.92 -6.02 3.72
N LEU A 145 -9.62 -6.71 4.82
CA LEU A 145 -9.19 -6.08 6.06
C LEU A 145 -7.80 -5.45 5.93
N ALA A 146 -6.82 -6.20 5.38
CA ALA A 146 -5.47 -5.69 5.15
C ALA A 146 -5.47 -4.49 4.21
N GLY A 147 -6.14 -4.60 3.06
CA GLY A 147 -6.23 -3.56 2.03
C GLY A 147 -6.93 -2.30 2.52
N ARG A 148 -8.09 -2.45 3.19
CA ARG A 148 -8.75 -1.32 3.84
C ARG A 148 -7.79 -0.68 4.83
N HIS A 149 -7.20 -1.45 5.73
CA HIS A 149 -6.39 -0.86 6.79
C HIS A 149 -5.22 -0.05 6.21
N ALA A 150 -4.51 -0.58 5.22
CA ALA A 150 -3.46 0.15 4.50
C ALA A 150 -3.97 1.45 3.86
N ALA A 151 -5.12 1.42 3.18
CA ALA A 151 -5.79 2.62 2.66
C ALA A 151 -6.16 3.65 3.76
N GLY A 152 -6.61 3.17 4.91
CA GLY A 152 -6.93 4.00 6.08
C GLY A 152 -5.70 4.71 6.66
N LEU A 153 -4.52 4.07 6.63
CA LEU A 153 -3.27 4.70 7.05
C LEU A 153 -2.89 5.86 6.12
N VAL A 154 -3.06 5.68 4.81
CA VAL A 154 -2.84 6.75 3.82
C VAL A 154 -3.81 7.91 4.01
N ARG A 155 -5.11 7.63 4.20
CA ARG A 155 -6.10 8.67 4.49
C ARG A 155 -5.80 9.42 5.79
N ARG A 156 -5.37 8.73 6.84
CA ARG A 156 -4.97 9.35 8.12
C ARG A 156 -3.77 10.27 7.92
N TRP A 157 -2.78 9.82 7.16
CA TRP A 157 -1.66 10.67 6.77
C TRP A 157 -2.14 11.89 5.99
N ALA A 158 -3.04 11.75 5.01
CA ALA A 158 -3.56 12.89 4.24
C ALA A 158 -4.27 13.92 5.13
N SER A 159 -5.04 13.42 6.10
CA SER A 159 -5.75 14.26 7.07
C SER A 159 -4.82 15.04 8.00
N SER A 160 -3.64 14.51 8.33
CA SER A 160 -2.71 15.15 9.28
C SER A 160 -2.11 16.46 8.78
N TRP A 161 -2.12 16.67 7.45
CA TRP A 161 -1.67 17.90 6.81
C TRP A 161 -2.78 18.59 5.99
N SER A 162 -4.04 18.20 6.22
CA SER A 162 -5.23 18.75 5.54
C SER A 162 -5.16 18.68 4.01
N GLY A 163 -4.55 17.61 3.48
CA GLY A 163 -4.49 17.35 2.05
C GLY A 163 -5.73 16.62 1.51
N PRO A 164 -5.93 16.61 0.18
CA PRO A 164 -6.96 15.79 -0.44
C PRO A 164 -6.67 14.30 -0.24
N ASP A 165 -7.73 13.47 -0.29
CA ASP A 165 -7.59 12.01 -0.27
C ASP A 165 -6.75 11.53 -1.47
N PRO A 166 -5.63 10.80 -1.23
CA PRO A 166 -4.83 10.24 -2.30
C PRO A 166 -5.62 9.23 -3.13
N GLU A 167 -5.33 9.14 -4.43
CA GLU A 167 -5.83 8.05 -5.26
C GLU A 167 -5.22 6.73 -4.79
N ILE A 168 -6.04 5.68 -4.68
CA ILE A 168 -5.57 4.37 -4.23
C ILE A 168 -5.65 3.37 -5.37
N VAL A 169 -4.54 2.69 -5.66
CA VAL A 169 -4.46 1.67 -6.70
C VAL A 169 -4.01 0.35 -6.09
N PHE A 170 -4.83 -0.68 -6.24
CA PHE A 170 -4.50 -2.05 -5.86
C PHE A 170 -4.11 -2.89 -7.08
N GLU A 171 -3.31 -3.93 -6.86
CA GLU A 171 -3.10 -4.98 -7.84
C GLU A 171 -4.41 -5.72 -8.17
N GLU A 172 -4.61 -5.99 -9.45
CA GLU A 172 -5.77 -6.76 -9.91
C GLU A 172 -5.50 -8.27 -9.94
N GLY A 173 -6.53 -9.05 -9.61
CA GLY A 173 -6.45 -10.51 -9.64
C GLY A 173 -6.34 -11.14 -8.26
N THR A 174 -6.18 -10.32 -7.21
CA THR A 174 -6.24 -10.79 -5.83
C THR A 174 -7.67 -11.23 -5.44
N ARG A 175 -7.80 -12.43 -4.90
CA ARG A 175 -9.08 -12.97 -4.39
C ARG A 175 -9.57 -12.16 -3.19
N GLY A 176 -10.88 -11.87 -3.15
CA GLY A 176 -11.49 -11.02 -2.13
C GLY A 176 -11.55 -9.54 -2.51
N ARG A 177 -11.17 -9.19 -3.75
CA ARG A 177 -11.33 -7.85 -4.33
C ARG A 177 -12.75 -7.29 -4.16
N ASP A 178 -13.78 -8.10 -4.42
CA ASP A 178 -15.17 -7.68 -4.33
C ASP A 178 -15.55 -7.24 -2.89
N LEU A 179 -15.00 -7.93 -1.89
CA LEU A 179 -15.18 -7.57 -0.48
C LEU A 179 -14.40 -6.29 -0.13
N LEU A 180 -13.18 -6.12 -0.66
CA LEU A 180 -12.39 -4.90 -0.48
C LEU A 180 -13.11 -3.70 -1.09
N GLU A 181 -13.63 -3.81 -2.31
CA GLU A 181 -14.38 -2.74 -2.99
C GLU A 181 -15.60 -2.32 -2.15
N LYS A 182 -16.42 -3.28 -1.71
CA LYS A 182 -17.58 -2.99 -0.84
C LYS A 182 -17.15 -2.35 0.47
N ARG A 183 -16.05 -2.79 1.06
CA ARG A 183 -15.54 -2.27 2.33
C ARG A 183 -15.03 -0.83 2.19
N LEU A 184 -14.25 -0.54 1.15
CA LEU A 184 -13.74 0.80 0.85
C LEU A 184 -14.90 1.77 0.58
N ALA A 185 -15.87 1.38 -0.26
CA ALA A 185 -17.06 2.18 -0.54
C ALA A 185 -17.85 2.49 0.74
N ARG A 186 -18.07 1.50 1.62
CA ARG A 186 -18.74 1.68 2.90
C ARG A 186 -17.99 2.64 3.84
N ASP A 187 -16.66 2.64 3.79
CA ASP A 187 -15.81 3.54 4.58
C ASP A 187 -15.58 4.90 3.88
N GLY A 188 -16.34 5.23 2.83
CA GLY A 188 -16.33 6.54 2.17
C GLY A 188 -15.12 6.79 1.27
N PHE A 189 -14.43 5.75 0.80
CA PHE A 189 -13.43 5.90 -0.26
C PHE A 189 -14.12 6.06 -1.61
N THR A 190 -13.83 7.16 -2.30
CA THR A 190 -14.46 7.52 -3.59
C THR A 190 -13.53 7.32 -4.79
N THR A 191 -12.22 7.23 -4.55
CA THR A 191 -11.19 7.15 -5.59
C THR A 191 -10.28 5.95 -5.36
N TYR A 192 -10.66 4.80 -5.92
CA TYR A 192 -9.81 3.61 -5.93
C TYR A 192 -9.89 2.85 -7.25
N HIS A 193 -8.78 2.21 -7.63
CA HIS A 193 -8.65 1.48 -8.89
C HIS A 193 -7.93 0.16 -8.70
N PHE A 194 -8.15 -0.76 -9.65
CA PHE A 194 -7.40 -2.00 -9.77
C PHE A 194 -6.68 -2.01 -11.11
N ARG A 195 -5.37 -2.28 -11.08
CA ARG A 195 -4.49 -2.24 -12.26
C ARG A 195 -3.56 -3.45 -12.31
N PRO A 196 -3.10 -3.86 -13.50
CA PRO A 196 -2.10 -4.91 -13.60
C PRO A 196 -0.73 -4.39 -13.17
N LYS A 197 0.09 -5.25 -12.56
CA LYS A 197 1.52 -4.98 -12.34
C LYS A 197 2.43 -5.40 -13.52
N LYS A 198 1.88 -6.15 -14.48
CA LYS A 198 2.57 -6.61 -15.70
C LYS A 198 1.73 -6.27 -16.92
N ASN A 199 2.39 -5.94 -18.03
CA ASN A 199 1.72 -5.82 -19.31
C ASN A 199 1.00 -7.13 -19.62
N ARG A 200 -0.24 -7.05 -20.11
CA ARG A 200 -0.99 -8.22 -20.55
C ARG A 200 -1.92 -7.86 -21.69
N PHE A 201 -2.37 -8.85 -22.42
CA PHE A 201 -3.44 -8.68 -23.40
C PHE A 201 -4.78 -9.04 -22.77
N ASP A 202 -5.80 -8.22 -22.99
CA ASP A 202 -7.16 -8.57 -22.61
C ASP A 202 -7.79 -9.58 -23.58
N LYS A 203 -9.03 -10.00 -23.30
CA LYS A 203 -9.76 -10.97 -24.14
C LYS A 203 -9.99 -10.50 -25.58
N SER A 204 -9.88 -9.19 -25.84
CA SER A 204 -10.01 -8.59 -27.16
C SER A 204 -8.67 -8.43 -27.89
N GLY A 205 -7.56 -8.90 -27.28
CA GLY A 205 -6.22 -8.77 -27.83
C GLY A 205 -5.63 -7.36 -27.69
N ARG A 206 -6.21 -6.50 -26.84
CA ARG A 206 -5.67 -5.15 -26.59
C ARG A 206 -4.63 -5.20 -25.47
N LEU A 207 -3.53 -4.48 -25.66
CA LEU A 207 -2.50 -4.33 -24.65
C LEU A 207 -3.03 -3.48 -23.47
N VAL A 208 -3.10 -4.09 -22.30
CA VAL A 208 -3.31 -3.43 -21.02
C VAL A 208 -1.95 -3.20 -20.39
N LYS A 209 -1.55 -1.93 -20.29
CA LYS A 209 -0.27 -1.54 -19.69
C LYS A 209 -0.27 -1.75 -18.19
N ALA A 210 0.88 -2.18 -17.67
CA ALA A 210 1.14 -2.25 -16.24
C ALA A 210 1.12 -0.86 -15.59
N ALA A 211 0.65 -0.80 -14.35
CA ALA A 211 1.07 0.24 -13.42
C ALA A 211 2.37 -0.21 -12.76
N ILE A 212 3.50 0.31 -13.25
CA ILE A 212 4.85 -0.08 -12.80
C ILE A 212 5.07 0.07 -11.29
N PRO A 213 4.53 1.09 -10.59
CA PRO A 213 4.59 1.19 -9.13
C PRO A 213 4.07 -0.05 -8.36
N LEU A 214 3.17 -0.83 -8.94
CA LEU A 214 2.71 -2.09 -8.32
C LEU A 214 3.81 -3.14 -8.21
N GLN A 215 4.88 -3.07 -9.01
CA GLN A 215 6.03 -3.98 -8.86
C GLN A 215 6.84 -3.67 -7.60
N ALA A 216 6.92 -2.40 -7.19
CA ALA A 216 7.48 -2.03 -5.89
C ALA A 216 6.54 -2.46 -4.75
N ALA A 217 5.23 -2.28 -4.93
CA ALA A 217 4.24 -2.73 -3.95
C ALA A 217 4.28 -4.26 -3.73
N ASP A 218 4.47 -5.05 -4.80
CA ASP A 218 4.70 -6.51 -4.74
C ASP A 218 5.88 -6.86 -3.83
N LEU A 219 7.00 -6.13 -3.96
CA LEU A 219 8.17 -6.30 -3.12
C LEU A 219 7.87 -5.98 -1.66
N MET A 220 7.20 -4.87 -1.38
CA MET A 220 6.84 -4.48 -0.02
C MET A 220 5.89 -5.50 0.62
N ALA A 221 4.85 -5.92 -0.09
CA ALA A 221 3.89 -6.91 0.40
C ALA A 221 4.58 -8.24 0.72
N TYR A 222 5.50 -8.69 -0.14
CA TYR A 222 6.28 -9.90 0.09
C TYR A 222 7.23 -9.77 1.30
N GLU A 223 7.93 -8.65 1.45
CA GLU A 223 8.85 -8.40 2.57
C GLU A 223 8.11 -8.25 3.92
N LEU A 224 6.81 -7.90 3.92
CA LEU A 224 5.95 -8.00 5.10
C LEU A 224 5.48 -9.45 5.35
N PHE A 225 5.09 -10.16 4.30
CA PHE A 225 4.53 -11.51 4.37
C PHE A 225 5.56 -12.56 4.80
N ASP A 226 6.69 -12.67 4.11
CA ASP A 226 7.68 -13.74 4.29
C ASP A 226 8.18 -13.88 5.74
N PRO A 227 8.67 -12.81 6.40
CA PRO A 227 9.10 -12.91 7.79
C PRO A 227 7.96 -13.19 8.76
N THR A 228 6.80 -12.55 8.59
CA THR A 228 5.65 -12.76 9.48
C THR A 228 5.12 -14.18 9.37
N ASN A 229 5.03 -14.72 8.15
CA ASN A 229 4.59 -16.09 7.91
C ASN A 229 5.55 -17.11 8.53
N LYS A 230 6.87 -16.87 8.45
CA LYS A 230 7.89 -17.72 9.10
C LYS A 230 7.78 -17.67 10.62
N ILE A 231 7.60 -16.49 11.21
CA ILE A 231 7.38 -16.35 12.66
C ILE A 231 6.11 -17.08 13.08
N GLN A 232 5.01 -16.94 12.32
CA GLN A 232 3.75 -17.60 12.65
C GLN A 232 3.82 -19.13 12.52
N ARG A 233 4.60 -19.64 11.56
CA ARG A 233 4.77 -21.08 11.33
C ARG A 233 5.79 -21.72 12.27
N ASP A 234 6.93 -21.07 12.45
CA ASP A 234 8.14 -21.65 13.06
C ASP A 234 8.45 -21.04 14.44
N GLY A 235 7.69 -20.03 14.88
CA GLY A 235 7.90 -19.28 16.13
C GLY A 235 9.08 -18.30 16.09
N HIS A 236 9.86 -18.29 15.02
CA HIS A 236 11.06 -17.45 14.87
C HIS A 236 11.39 -17.17 13.40
N ILE A 237 12.35 -16.27 13.19
CA ILE A 237 13.02 -16.08 11.91
C ILE A 237 14.54 -16.09 12.12
N LYS A 238 15.28 -16.66 11.16
CA LYS A 238 16.75 -16.71 11.24
C LYS A 238 17.42 -15.36 11.04
N ARG A 239 16.88 -14.53 10.14
CA ARG A 239 17.47 -13.24 9.75
C ARG A 239 16.42 -12.35 9.08
N ILE A 240 16.44 -11.06 9.39
CA ILE A 240 15.72 -10.03 8.64
C ILE A 240 16.53 -9.68 7.38
N LYS A 241 15.89 -9.70 6.22
CA LYS A 241 16.56 -9.37 4.95
C LYS A 241 16.96 -7.88 4.93
N ARG A 242 18.10 -7.59 4.30
CA ARG A 242 18.54 -6.21 4.07
C ARG A 242 17.48 -5.40 3.32
N THR A 243 16.78 -6.02 2.37
CA THR A 243 15.66 -5.42 1.62
C THR A 243 14.62 -4.79 2.57
N LEU A 244 14.05 -5.57 3.49
CA LEU A 244 13.11 -5.04 4.48
C LEU A 244 13.73 -3.93 5.34
N SER A 245 14.98 -4.09 5.78
CA SER A 245 15.66 -3.07 6.60
C SER A 245 15.86 -1.74 5.86
N GLU A 246 16.15 -1.77 4.56
CA GLU A 246 16.29 -0.56 3.75
C GLU A 246 14.93 0.08 3.44
N LEU A 247 13.91 -0.74 3.12
CA LEU A 247 12.55 -0.25 2.94
C LEU A 247 12.00 0.35 4.23
N ASP A 248 12.36 -0.17 5.39
CA ASP A 248 11.92 0.37 6.68
C ASP A 248 12.43 1.79 6.97
N LYS A 249 13.48 2.24 6.28
CA LYS A 249 13.96 3.62 6.39
C LYS A 249 13.02 4.64 5.75
N ILE A 250 12.09 4.22 4.90
CA ILE A 250 11.09 5.09 4.28
C ILE A 250 10.05 5.46 5.36
N PRO A 251 9.67 6.73 5.53
CA PRO A 251 8.67 7.14 6.52
C PRO A 251 7.30 6.49 6.25
N GLY A 252 6.45 6.41 7.27
CA GLY A 252 5.10 5.86 7.17
C GLY A 252 4.84 4.76 8.20
N GLU A 253 3.72 4.05 8.06
CA GLU A 253 3.17 3.18 9.09
C GLU A 253 2.91 1.76 8.57
N LEU A 254 3.42 0.77 9.31
CA LEU A 254 3.19 -0.65 9.08
C LEU A 254 2.50 -1.23 10.30
N ASN A 255 1.44 -2.00 10.09
CA ASN A 255 0.65 -2.54 11.19
C ASN A 255 0.44 -4.05 11.08
N LEU A 256 0.35 -4.69 12.24
CA LEU A 256 0.06 -6.11 12.38
C LEU A 256 -1.26 -6.30 13.13
N ILE A 257 -2.25 -6.81 12.42
CA ILE A 257 -3.58 -7.12 12.93
C ILE A 257 -3.55 -8.51 13.57
N ARG A 258 -3.63 -8.51 14.91
CA ARG A 258 -3.73 -9.70 15.76
C ARG A 258 -5.08 -9.75 16.48
N GLN A 259 -5.39 -10.88 17.10
CA GLN A 259 -6.65 -11.11 17.80
C GLN A 259 -7.05 -9.99 18.79
N PRO A 260 -6.16 -9.43 19.65
CA PRO A 260 -6.57 -8.36 20.57
C PRO A 260 -7.12 -7.11 19.86
N PHE A 261 -6.56 -6.75 18.70
CA PHE A 261 -7.07 -5.65 17.89
C PHE A 261 -8.45 -5.95 17.32
N MET A 262 -8.69 -7.21 16.92
CA MET A 262 -9.99 -7.64 16.41
C MET A 262 -11.07 -7.71 17.49
N GLU A 263 -10.70 -8.08 18.71
CA GLU A 263 -11.60 -8.05 19.88
C GLU A 263 -12.00 -6.62 20.23
N LEU A 264 -11.06 -5.68 20.18
CA LEU A 264 -11.36 -4.25 20.33
C LEU A 264 -12.31 -3.74 19.24
N LEU A 265 -12.05 -4.07 17.98
CA LEU A 265 -12.94 -3.67 16.87
C LEU A 265 -14.34 -4.25 17.03
N LYS A 266 -14.45 -5.50 17.50
CA LYS A 266 -15.73 -6.13 17.81
C LYS A 266 -16.46 -5.38 18.93
N ALA A 267 -15.78 -5.05 20.02
CA ALA A 267 -16.37 -4.28 21.12
C ALA A 267 -16.88 -2.91 20.66
N ILE A 268 -16.14 -2.23 19.77
CA ILE A 268 -16.56 -0.96 19.17
C ILE A 268 -17.78 -1.16 18.25
N ALA A 269 -17.77 -2.20 17.41
CA ALA A 269 -18.86 -2.47 16.48
C ALA A 269 -20.17 -2.92 17.16
N ASP A 270 -20.05 -3.60 18.29
CA ASP A 270 -21.17 -4.06 19.11
C ASP A 270 -21.67 -2.97 20.08
N SER A 271 -20.94 -1.85 20.20
CA SER A 271 -21.34 -0.69 21.02
C SER A 271 -22.36 0.20 20.28
N PRO A 272 -23.37 0.75 20.97
CA PRO A 272 -24.29 1.71 20.37
C PRO A 272 -23.53 2.99 19.94
N PRO A 273 -23.98 3.68 18.88
CA PRO A 273 -23.24 4.80 18.26
C PRO A 273 -22.95 6.01 19.17
N SER A 274 -23.46 6.02 20.40
CA SER A 274 -23.32 7.12 21.38
C SER A 274 -22.29 6.87 22.49
N SER A 275 -21.54 5.75 22.50
CA SER A 275 -20.70 5.39 23.66
C SER A 275 -19.19 5.27 23.42
N VAL A 276 -18.66 5.73 22.28
CA VAL A 276 -17.21 5.68 22.02
C VAL A 276 -16.63 7.10 22.00
N VAL A 277 -16.37 7.65 23.19
CA VAL A 277 -15.45 8.78 23.35
C VAL A 277 -14.04 8.19 23.35
N LEU A 278 -13.38 8.20 22.20
CA LEU A 278 -11.92 8.04 22.16
C LEU A 278 -11.30 9.32 22.71
N THR A 279 -11.10 9.42 24.02
CA THR A 279 -10.13 10.36 24.56
C THR A 279 -8.74 9.94 24.08
N PRO A 280 -8.01 10.78 23.32
CA PRO A 280 -6.61 10.51 23.02
C PRO A 280 -5.81 10.39 24.32
N PRO A 281 -4.81 9.50 24.41
CA PRO A 281 -3.93 9.47 25.56
C PRO A 281 -3.17 10.81 25.67
N GLY A 282 -3.42 11.49 26.80
CA GLY A 282 -2.65 12.56 27.44
C GLY A 282 -1.71 13.41 26.59
N TYR A 283 -2.17 14.62 26.23
CA TYR A 283 -1.29 15.78 26.27
C TYR A 283 -1.46 16.45 27.64
N ASP A 284 -0.69 16.01 28.63
CA ASP A 284 -0.45 16.84 29.81
C ASP A 284 0.36 18.05 29.38
N LYS A 285 -0.32 19.19 29.29
CA LYS A 285 0.33 20.50 29.23
C LYS A 285 0.72 20.91 30.65
N LYS A 286 2.00 21.17 30.86
CA LYS A 286 2.40 22.23 31.78
C LYS A 286 2.03 23.58 31.19
#